data_AF-A0A965J6E9-F1
#
_entry.id   AF-A0A965J6E9-F1
#
_cell.length_a   1.000
_cell.length_b   1.000
_cell.length_c   1.000
_cell.angle_alpha   90.00
_cell.angle_beta   90.00
_cell.angle_gamma   90.00
#
_symmetry.space_group_name_H-M   'P 1'
#
loop_
_entity.id
_entity.type
_entity.pdbx_description
1 polymer ?
#
loop_
_entity_poly.entity_id
_entity_poly.type
_entity_poly.pdbx_seq_one_letter_code
_entity_poly.pdbx_strand_id
1 'polypeptide(L)'
;MKTSIISKSLIMGLACIFILSCKRDYTCKCTTSTESSLIPFPISVDSSFVITAKKNDADAQCKANDASASVMGVTVTTKCSIQ
;
A
#
# COMPACT_ATOMS: atom_id res chain seq x y z
N MET A 1 17.74 -25.97 -48.88
CA MET A 1 16.87 -26.19 -47.71
C MET A 1 17.71 -26.36 -46.47
N LYS A 2 17.59 -25.43 -45.50
CA LYS A 2 17.79 -25.63 -44.04
C LYS A 2 17.64 -24.26 -43.36
N THR A 3 16.39 -23.82 -43.25
CA THR A 3 16.03 -22.67 -42.42
C THR A 3 16.03 -23.18 -40.98
N SER A 4 17.06 -22.83 -40.21
CA SER A 4 17.15 -23.18 -38.79
C SER A 4 15.92 -22.69 -38.05
N ILE A 5 15.22 -23.66 -37.46
CA ILE A 5 14.04 -23.51 -36.62
C ILE A 5 14.51 -22.87 -35.31
N ILE A 6 14.67 -21.55 -35.32
CA ILE A 6 14.79 -20.78 -34.08
C ILE A 6 13.37 -20.77 -33.49
N SER A 7 13.20 -21.60 -32.47
CA SER A 7 11.99 -21.88 -31.71
C SER A 7 11.13 -20.63 -31.45
N LYS A 8 9.96 -20.57 -32.10
CA LYS A 8 8.90 -19.57 -31.87
C LYS A 8 8.40 -19.52 -30.40
N SER A 9 8.85 -20.42 -29.53
CA SER A 9 8.46 -20.47 -28.10
C SER A 9 9.15 -19.44 -27.20
N LEU A 10 10.24 -18.78 -27.61
CA LEU A 10 10.98 -17.90 -26.70
C LEU A 10 10.40 -16.47 -26.60
N ILE A 11 9.66 -16.02 -27.62
CA ILE A 11 9.20 -14.63 -27.72
C ILE A 11 7.98 -14.37 -26.81
N MET A 12 7.22 -15.40 -26.44
CA MET A 12 6.08 -15.30 -25.52
C MET A 12 6.50 -15.11 -24.05
N GLY A 13 7.72 -15.49 -23.69
CA GLY A 13 8.19 -15.45 -22.29
C GLY A 13 8.59 -14.05 -21.80
N LEU A 14 8.93 -13.12 -22.70
CA LEU A 14 9.51 -11.82 -22.31
C LEU A 14 8.46 -10.74 -22.02
N ALA A 15 7.23 -10.89 -22.50
CA ALA A 15 6.15 -9.91 -22.30
C ALA A 15 5.64 -9.88 -20.84
N CYS A 16 5.70 -11.00 -20.12
CA CYS A 16 5.27 -11.08 -18.71
C CYS A 16 6.20 -10.32 -17.75
N ILE A 17 7.44 -10.02 -18.16
CA ILE A 17 8.43 -9.36 -17.29
C ILE A 17 8.16 -7.85 -17.19
N PHE A 18 7.56 -7.23 -18.21
CA PHE A 18 7.25 -5.80 -18.21
C PHE A 18 6.11 -5.41 -17.28
N ILE A 19 5.22 -6.35 -16.92
CA ILE A 19 4.08 -6.11 -16.04
C ILE A 19 4.52 -5.91 -14.57
N LEU A 20 5.73 -6.36 -14.22
CA LEU A 20 6.31 -6.23 -12.87
C LEU A 20 6.92 -4.85 -12.58
N SER A 21 7.04 -3.97 -13.59
CA SER A 21 7.66 -2.65 -13.45
C SER A 21 6.67 -1.48 -13.56
N CYS A 22 5.38 -1.74 -13.77
CA CYS A 22 4.38 -0.68 -13.75
C CYS A 22 4.14 -0.21 -12.31
N LYS A 23 4.77 0.90 -11.92
CA LYS A 23 4.31 1.69 -10.78
C LYS A 23 2.90 2.17 -11.09
N ARG A 24 2.01 2.10 -10.10
CA ARG A 24 0.64 2.63 -10.19
C ARG A 24 0.42 3.57 -9.03
N ASP A 25 -0.56 4.43 -9.19
CA ASP A 25 -1.04 5.30 -8.13
C ASP A 25 -1.98 4.50 -7.24
N TYR A 26 -1.64 4.41 -5.96
CA TYR A 26 -2.45 3.80 -4.91
C TYR A 26 -2.86 4.89 -3.93
N THR A 27 -4.14 4.91 -3.56
CA THR A 27 -4.63 5.80 -2.51
C THR A 27 -4.40 5.13 -1.17
N CYS A 28 -3.51 5.69 -0.35
CA CYS A 28 -3.35 5.29 1.04
C CYS A 28 -4.35 6.09 1.88
N LYS A 29 -5.26 5.38 2.57
CA LYS A 29 -6.19 5.98 3.52
C LYS A 29 -5.72 5.67 4.94
N CYS A 30 -5.62 6.70 5.78
CA CYS A 30 -5.28 6.58 7.18
C CYS A 30 -6.46 7.03 8.05
N THR A 31 -6.79 6.25 9.07
CA THR A 31 -7.78 6.59 10.08
C THR A 31 -7.07 6.73 11.41
N THR A 32 -7.16 7.92 12.02
CA THR A 32 -6.65 8.19 13.36
C THR A 32 -7.79 8.18 14.35
N SER A 33 -7.80 7.22 15.26
CA SER A 33 -8.79 7.06 16.32
C SER A 33 -8.18 7.47 17.66
N THR A 34 -8.91 8.26 18.44
CA THR A 34 -8.57 8.62 19.81
C THR A 34 -9.59 7.99 20.75
N GLU A 35 -9.09 7.17 21.68
CA GLU A 35 -9.85 6.52 22.73
C GLU A 35 -9.39 7.06 24.09
N SER A 36 -10.33 7.44 24.94
CA SER A 36 -10.01 7.89 26.30
C SER A 36 -11.15 7.52 27.23
N SER A 37 -10.82 7.18 28.47
CA SER A 37 -11.81 7.00 29.53
C SER A 37 -12.47 8.32 29.96
N LEU A 38 -11.93 9.47 29.54
CA LEU A 38 -12.45 10.81 29.85
C LEU A 38 -13.35 11.37 28.75
N ILE A 39 -13.31 10.80 27.54
CA ILE A 39 -14.10 11.26 26.40
C ILE A 39 -15.18 10.21 26.12
N PRO A 40 -16.48 10.55 26.25
CA PRO A 40 -17.57 9.58 26.14
C PRO A 40 -17.77 9.00 24.73
N PHE A 41 -17.11 9.58 23.72
CA PHE A 41 -17.20 9.13 22.33
C PHE A 41 -15.80 9.00 21.71
N PRO A 42 -15.51 7.90 21.00
CA PRO A 42 -14.27 7.78 20.24
C PRO A 42 -14.27 8.81 19.11
N ILE A 43 -13.14 9.51 18.97
CA ILE A 43 -12.96 10.49 17.89
C ILE A 43 -12.14 9.83 16.80
N SER A 44 -12.62 9.85 15.56
CA SER A 44 -11.87 9.34 14.41
C SER A 44 -11.74 10.40 13.33
N VAL A 45 -10.53 10.56 12.79
CA VAL A 45 -10.22 11.46 11.68
C VAL A 45 -9.61 10.66 10.54
N ASP A 46 -10.18 10.80 9.35
CA ASP A 46 -9.66 10.19 8.13
C ASP A 46 -8.74 11.16 7.39
N SER A 47 -7.65 10.64 6.84
CA SER A 47 -6.79 11.32 5.89
C SER A 47 -6.44 10.40 4.72
N SER A 48 -6.06 10.97 3.58
CA SER A 48 -5.66 10.16 2.42
C SER A 48 -4.58 10.86 1.61
N PHE A 49 -3.71 10.07 0.99
CA PHE A 49 -2.65 10.54 0.10
C PHE A 49 -2.35 9.50 -0.98
N VAL A 50 -1.71 9.92 -2.07
CA VAL A 50 -1.39 9.07 -3.21
C VAL A 50 0.06 8.60 -3.15
N ILE A 51 0.27 7.30 -3.38
CA ILE A 51 1.59 6.67 -3.48
C ILE A 51 1.76 6.06 -4.86
N THR A 52 2.75 6.54 -5.62
CA THR A 52 3.11 5.97 -6.94
C THR A 52 4.22 4.94 -6.78
N ALA A 53 3.86 3.66 -6.66
CA ALA A 53 4.84 2.58 -6.47
C ALA A 53 4.33 1.24 -7.02
N LYS A 54 5.12 0.17 -6.84
CA LYS A 54 4.59 -1.20 -7.02
C LYS A 54 3.66 -1.49 -5.85
N LYS A 55 2.66 -2.36 -6.05
CA LYS A 55 1.65 -2.67 -5.00
C LYS A 55 2.27 -2.98 -3.63
N ASN A 56 3.25 -3.88 -3.58
CA ASN A 56 3.91 -4.24 -2.31
C ASN A 56 4.66 -3.06 -1.68
N ASP A 57 5.35 -2.25 -2.48
CA ASP A 57 6.07 -1.08 -2.00
C ASP A 57 5.08 0.00 -1.52
N ALA A 58 3.93 0.14 -2.19
CA ALA A 58 2.86 1.06 -1.79
C ALA A 58 2.21 0.62 -0.48
N ASP A 59 1.94 -0.67 -0.30
CA ASP A 59 1.43 -1.23 0.96
C ASP A 59 2.41 -0.99 2.11
N ALA A 60 3.70 -1.28 1.90
CA ALA A 60 4.74 -1.06 2.89
C ALA A 60 4.89 0.44 3.25
N GLN A 61 4.90 1.33 2.26
CA GLN A 61 4.96 2.77 2.48
C GLN A 61 3.70 3.30 3.20
N CYS A 62 2.53 2.78 2.87
CA CYS A 62 1.29 3.16 3.52
C CYS A 62 1.28 2.73 5.00
N LYS A 63 1.60 1.46 5.28
CA LYS A 63 1.68 0.89 6.63
C LYS A 63 2.81 1.44 7.49
N ALA A 64 3.86 2.00 6.88
CA ALA A 64 4.90 2.70 7.63
C ALA A 64 4.36 3.92 8.41
N ASN A 65 3.15 4.39 8.08
CA ASN A 65 2.45 5.45 8.80
C ASN A 65 1.51 4.92 9.90
N ASP A 66 1.43 3.60 10.10
CA ASP A 66 0.74 3.03 11.26
C ASP A 66 1.45 3.49 12.53
N ALA A 67 0.70 4.06 13.44
CA ALA A 67 1.22 4.58 14.70
C ALA A 67 0.23 4.28 15.82
N SER A 68 0.74 4.00 17.01
CA SER A 68 -0.09 3.95 18.21
C SER A 68 0.69 4.51 19.39
N ALA A 69 0.04 5.37 20.15
CA ALA A 69 0.61 5.99 21.33
C ALA A 69 -0.46 6.05 22.42
N SER A 70 -0.07 5.76 23.66
CA SER A 70 -0.94 5.90 24.81
C SER A 70 -0.25 6.73 25.88
N VAL A 71 -0.89 7.83 26.28
CA VAL A 71 -0.36 8.77 27.28
C VAL A 71 -1.49 9.18 28.21
N MET A 72 -1.28 9.04 29.52
CA MET A 72 -2.22 9.51 30.56
C MET A 72 -3.67 9.03 30.37
N GLY A 73 -3.88 7.78 29.92
CA GLY A 73 -5.22 7.21 29.70
C GLY A 73 -5.92 7.66 28.42
N VAL A 74 -5.18 8.28 27.50
CA VAL A 74 -5.61 8.58 26.14
C VAL A 74 -4.78 7.75 25.17
N THR A 75 -5.42 6.92 24.37
CA THR A 75 -4.79 6.12 23.32
C THR A 75 -5.15 6.70 21.96
N VAL A 76 -4.14 7.07 21.19
CA VAL A 76 -4.28 7.50 19.79
C VAL A 76 -3.72 6.40 18.90
N THR A 77 -4.53 5.93 17.96
CA THR A 77 -4.16 4.88 17.01
C THR A 77 -4.38 5.39 15.59
N THR A 78 -3.35 5.42 14.78
CA THR A 78 -3.41 5.66 13.35
C THR A 78 -3.23 4.34 12.61
N LYS A 79 -4.19 4.00 11.76
CA LYS A 79 -4.13 2.83 10.88
C LYS A 79 -4.25 3.27 9.43
N CYS A 80 -3.34 2.81 8.60
CA CYS A 80 -3.21 3.15 7.21
C CYS A 80 -3.32 1.90 6.34
N SER A 81 -4.09 1.99 5.25
CA SER A 81 -4.19 0.92 4.26
C SER A 81 -4.33 1.50 2.86
N ILE A 82 -3.71 0.84 1.88
CA ILE A 82 -3.97 1.11 0.47
C ILE A 82 -5.40 0.69 0.11
N GLN A 83 -6.05 1.48 -0.74
CA GLN A 83 -7.36 1.22 -1.36
C GLN A 83 -7.17 0.80 -2.81
#